data_AF-A0A379DC67-F1
#
_entry.id   AF-A0A379DC67-F1
#
_cell.length_a   1.000
_cell.length_b   1.000
_cell.length_c   1.000
_cell.angle_alpha   90.00
_cell.angle_beta   90.00
_cell.angle_gamma   90.00
#
_symmetry.space_group_name_H-M   'P 1'
#
loop_
_entity.id
_entity.type
_entity.pdbx_description
1 polymer ?
#
loop_
_entity_poly.entity_id
_entity_poly.type
_entity_poly.pdbx_seq_one_letter_code
_entity_poly.pdbx_strand_id
1 'polypeptide(L)'
;MNINKKDLERLFQIISAYKEKEKIEEYNIVFSAPWENKYFLALDCLREFKIKLNAVISEDLEANYKDIITKFLNWNKIIFFKEVSLEDMAEIKTLFLNINRNSLVDIALLREGDFESKLVSKLLQKGTKILLWKCSVERFKKGENSYYRKKLLSYYDEISKMGVDIVDLEVVSQE
;
A
#
# COMPACT_ATOMS: atom_id res chain seq x y z
N MET A 1 17.98 5.13 -7.47
CA MET A 1 17.09 5.29 -6.30
C MET A 1 17.62 4.34 -5.24
N ASN A 2 18.39 4.84 -4.26
CA ASN A 2 19.01 4.01 -3.22
C ASN A 2 18.14 4.07 -1.97
N ILE A 3 17.18 3.15 -1.85
CA ILE A 3 16.52 2.93 -0.56
C ILE A 3 17.52 2.25 0.36
N ASN A 4 17.67 2.77 1.57
CA ASN A 4 18.67 2.29 2.52
C ASN A 4 18.23 0.93 3.07
N LYS A 5 19.18 0.04 3.34
CA LYS A 5 18.97 -1.26 4.03
C LYS A 5 18.06 -1.14 5.27
N LYS A 6 18.15 -0.02 5.97
CA LYS A 6 17.34 0.30 7.16
C LYS A 6 15.83 0.43 6.87
N ASP A 7 15.47 0.88 5.67
CA ASP A 7 14.07 1.07 5.26
C ASP A 7 13.45 -0.27 4.87
N LEU A 8 14.23 -1.13 4.20
CA LEU A 8 13.87 -2.53 3.97
C LEU A 8 13.66 -3.23 5.31
N GLU A 9 14.60 -3.10 6.26
CA GLU A 9 14.49 -3.66 7.61
C GLU A 9 13.23 -3.18 8.36
N ARG A 10 12.79 -1.94 8.14
CA ARG A 10 11.60 -1.37 8.78
C ARG A 10 10.31 -1.90 8.14
N LEU A 11 10.28 -2.03 6.81
CA LEU A 11 9.22 -2.76 6.10
C LEU A 11 9.16 -4.22 6.61
N PHE A 12 10.33 -4.84 6.81
CA PHE A 12 10.46 -6.17 7.39
C PHE A 12 9.88 -6.27 8.79
N GLN A 13 10.20 -5.33 9.67
CA GLN A 13 9.68 -5.28 11.03
C GLN A 13 8.18 -5.09 11.06
N ILE A 14 7.62 -4.27 10.17
CA ILE A 14 6.19 -4.02 10.14
C ILE A 14 5.41 -5.24 9.64
N ILE A 15 5.87 -5.86 8.54
CA ILE A 15 5.29 -7.11 8.03
C ILE A 15 5.47 -8.24 9.07
N SER A 16 6.59 -8.27 9.78
CA SER A 16 6.84 -9.26 10.85
C SER A 16 6.02 -8.99 12.13
N ALA A 17 5.81 -7.74 12.52
CA ALA A 17 4.90 -7.39 13.63
C ALA A 17 3.45 -7.73 13.28
N TYR A 18 3.11 -7.69 11.99
CA TYR A 18 1.86 -8.20 11.46
C TYR A 18 1.72 -9.73 11.58
N LYS A 19 2.84 -10.46 11.43
CA LYS A 19 2.93 -11.91 11.59
C LYS A 19 2.78 -12.37 13.04
N GLU A 20 3.33 -11.66 14.03
CA GLU A 20 3.43 -12.18 15.40
C GLU A 20 2.15 -12.09 16.25
N LYS A 21 1.14 -11.32 15.86
CA LYS A 21 -0.07 -11.13 16.68
C LYS A 21 -1.29 -11.96 16.29
N GLU A 22 -1.33 -12.59 15.12
CA GLU A 22 -2.53 -13.33 14.69
C GLU A 22 -2.19 -14.55 13.82
N LYS A 23 -2.98 -15.62 13.98
CA LYS A 23 -2.92 -16.89 13.24
C LYS A 23 -3.20 -16.79 11.72
N ILE A 24 -3.22 -15.58 11.15
CA ILE A 24 -3.55 -15.35 9.75
C ILE A 24 -2.25 -15.33 8.94
N GLU A 25 -2.11 -16.33 8.05
CA GLU A 25 -0.92 -16.57 7.22
C GLU A 25 -1.00 -15.93 5.82
N GLU A 26 -2.11 -15.25 5.49
CA GLU A 26 -2.41 -14.75 4.15
C GLU A 26 -2.54 -13.21 4.12
N TYR A 27 -1.94 -12.59 3.10
CA TYR A 27 -1.88 -11.15 2.92
C TYR A 27 -2.13 -10.74 1.48
N ASN A 28 -2.92 -9.69 1.28
CA ASN A 28 -3.07 -9.02 0.01
C ASN A 28 -2.03 -7.90 -0.13
N ILE A 29 -1.28 -7.92 -1.22
CA ILE A 29 -0.32 -6.87 -1.59
C ILE A 29 -0.89 -6.12 -2.79
N VAL A 30 -1.23 -4.84 -2.60
CA VAL A 30 -1.89 -4.02 -3.61
C VAL A 30 -0.86 -3.24 -4.43
N PHE A 31 -0.88 -3.46 -5.74
CA PHE A 31 -0.09 -2.77 -6.76
C PHE A 31 -0.98 -1.85 -7.59
N SER A 32 -1.09 -0.59 -7.16
CA SER A 32 -1.87 0.45 -7.84
C SER A 32 -1.14 1.03 -9.05
N ALA A 33 -1.89 1.59 -9.99
CA ALA A 33 -1.36 2.40 -11.08
C ALA A 33 -1.18 3.88 -10.66
N PRO A 34 -0.21 4.61 -11.23
CA PRO A 34 0.84 4.13 -12.13
C PRO A 34 1.91 3.31 -11.38
N TRP A 35 2.77 2.63 -12.14
CA TRP A 35 3.92 1.93 -11.56
C TRP A 35 4.81 2.88 -10.76
N GLU A 36 5.26 2.43 -9.59
CA GLU A 36 6.25 3.13 -8.79
C GLU A 36 7.48 2.26 -8.57
N ASN A 37 8.68 2.83 -8.71
CA ASN A 37 9.94 2.10 -8.54
C ASN A 37 10.08 1.42 -7.16
N LYS A 38 9.38 1.91 -6.13
CA LYS A 38 9.33 1.26 -4.81
C LYS A 38 8.70 -0.14 -4.85
N TYR A 39 7.93 -0.48 -5.88
CA TYR A 39 7.38 -1.82 -6.05
C TYR A 39 8.46 -2.87 -6.27
N PHE A 40 9.54 -2.56 -7.00
CA PHE A 40 10.68 -3.49 -7.11
C PHE A 40 11.26 -3.83 -5.74
N LEU A 41 11.40 -2.83 -4.88
CA LEU A 41 11.97 -2.98 -3.55
C LEU A 41 11.04 -3.73 -2.61
N ALA A 42 9.74 -3.46 -2.71
CA ALA A 42 8.73 -4.25 -2.02
C ALA A 42 8.81 -5.73 -2.41
N LEU A 43 8.89 -6.01 -3.72
CA LEU A 43 8.98 -7.36 -4.26
C LEU A 43 10.22 -8.10 -3.77
N ASP A 44 11.38 -7.44 -3.75
CA ASP A 44 12.62 -8.00 -3.18
C ASP A 44 12.47 -8.35 -1.70
N CYS A 45 11.90 -7.46 -0.88
CA CYS A 45 11.62 -7.76 0.52
C CYS A 45 10.67 -8.95 0.68
N LEU A 46 9.58 -8.97 -0.07
CA LEU A 46 8.53 -9.98 0.04
C LEU A 46 9.04 -11.41 -0.24
N ARG A 47 10.14 -11.55 -1.00
CA ARG A 47 10.77 -12.85 -1.30
C ARG A 47 11.28 -13.59 -0.06
N GLU A 48 11.73 -12.86 0.95
CA GLU A 48 12.32 -13.46 2.16
C GLU A 48 11.24 -13.96 3.15
N PHE A 49 9.97 -13.63 2.92
CA PHE A 49 8.90 -14.03 3.82
C PHE A 49 8.28 -15.36 3.43
N LYS A 50 8.21 -16.27 4.41
CA LYS A 50 7.48 -17.53 4.32
C LYS A 50 6.02 -17.35 4.74
N ILE A 51 5.28 -16.50 4.04
CA ILE A 51 3.83 -16.27 4.24
C ILE A 51 3.09 -16.39 2.91
N LYS A 52 1.79 -16.64 2.94
CA LYS A 52 0.97 -16.68 1.73
C LYS A 52 0.69 -15.25 1.28
N LEU A 53 1.17 -14.90 0.10
CA LEU A 53 1.01 -13.56 -0.47
C LEU A 53 0.08 -13.65 -1.67
N ASN A 54 -0.92 -12.77 -1.71
CA ASN A 54 -1.74 -12.53 -2.90
C ASN A 54 -1.30 -11.23 -3.55
N ALA A 55 -1.13 -11.22 -4.86
CA ALA A 55 -0.96 -10.00 -5.62
C ALA A 55 -2.33 -9.46 -6.02
N VAL A 56 -2.66 -8.24 -5.61
CA VAL A 56 -3.83 -7.50 -6.07
C VAL A 56 -3.34 -6.40 -7.00
N ILE A 57 -3.56 -6.56 -8.30
CA ILE A 57 -2.90 -5.76 -9.33
C ILE A 57 -3.92 -4.88 -10.04
N SER A 58 -3.56 -3.61 -10.24
CA SER A 58 -4.37 -2.70 -11.02
C SER A 58 -4.49 -3.07 -12.48
N GLU A 59 -5.72 -3.04 -12.98
CA GLU A 59 -5.98 -3.24 -14.40
C GLU A 59 -5.39 -2.14 -15.27
N ASP A 60 -5.26 -0.94 -14.71
CA ASP A 60 -4.69 0.22 -15.39
C ASP A 60 -3.15 0.22 -15.34
N LEU A 61 -2.54 -0.77 -14.68
CA LEU A 61 -1.09 -0.95 -14.68
C LEU A 61 -0.63 -1.46 -16.06
N GLU A 62 0.51 -0.96 -16.54
CA GLU A 62 1.05 -1.39 -17.84
C GLU A 62 1.37 -2.90 -17.84
N ALA A 63 1.18 -3.55 -18.99
CA ALA A 63 1.27 -5.00 -19.11
C ALA A 63 2.65 -5.57 -18.74
N ASN A 64 3.73 -4.87 -19.10
CA ASN A 64 5.10 -5.22 -18.70
C ASN A 64 5.27 -5.28 -17.17
N TYR A 65 4.65 -4.37 -16.43
CA TYR A 65 4.72 -4.34 -14.98
C TYR A 65 3.83 -5.40 -14.32
N LYS A 66 2.64 -5.66 -14.88
CA LYS A 66 1.82 -6.82 -14.50
C LYS A 66 2.65 -8.10 -14.63
N ASP A 67 3.31 -8.29 -15.77
CA ASP A 67 4.19 -9.42 -16.05
C ASP A 67 5.35 -9.56 -15.06
N ILE A 68 5.96 -8.44 -14.67
CA ILE A 68 7.01 -8.43 -13.65
C ILE A 68 6.44 -8.94 -12.33
N ILE A 69 5.33 -8.37 -11.84
CA ILE A 69 4.74 -8.76 -10.54
C ILE A 69 4.41 -10.25 -10.56
N THR A 70 3.69 -10.73 -11.58
CA THR A 70 3.21 -12.12 -11.63
C THR A 70 4.33 -13.15 -11.67
N LYS A 71 5.48 -12.82 -12.28
CA LYS A 71 6.64 -13.71 -12.41
C LYS A 71 7.66 -13.58 -11.26
N PHE A 72 7.61 -12.50 -10.47
CA PHE A 72 8.67 -12.20 -9.50
C PHE A 72 8.66 -13.10 -8.26
N LEU A 73 7.47 -13.48 -7.80
CA LEU A 73 7.24 -14.31 -6.61
C LEU A 73 6.27 -15.43 -6.94
N ASN A 74 6.32 -16.50 -6.14
CA ASN A 74 5.29 -17.54 -6.17
C ASN A 74 4.08 -17.10 -5.33
N TRP A 75 3.17 -16.34 -5.94
CA TRP A 75 1.96 -15.86 -5.29
C TRP A 75 0.99 -17.01 -5.00
N ASN A 76 0.28 -16.91 -3.87
CA ASN A 76 -0.83 -17.79 -3.55
C ASN A 76 -2.01 -17.54 -4.50
N LYS A 77 -2.31 -16.28 -4.77
CA LYS A 77 -3.29 -15.84 -5.78
C LYS A 77 -2.79 -14.58 -6.48
N ILE A 78 -3.12 -14.45 -7.76
CA ILE A 78 -2.96 -13.21 -8.51
C ILE A 78 -4.37 -12.76 -8.87
N ILE A 79 -4.71 -11.54 -8.46
CA ILE A 79 -6.04 -10.97 -8.58
C ILE A 79 -5.93 -9.66 -9.34
N PHE A 80 -6.64 -9.57 -10.46
CA PHE A 80 -6.85 -8.30 -11.16
C PHE A 80 -8.20 -7.76 -10.72
N PHE A 81 -8.23 -6.54 -10.19
CA PHE A 81 -9.34 -6.13 -9.34
C PHE A 81 -10.69 -5.86 -10.03
N LYS A 82 -10.83 -6.13 -11.33
CA LYS A 82 -12.14 -6.25 -11.98
C LYS A 82 -12.78 -7.63 -11.82
N GLU A 83 -12.02 -8.63 -11.38
CA GLU A 83 -12.41 -10.05 -11.46
C GLU A 83 -12.92 -10.66 -10.15
N VAL A 84 -12.80 -9.95 -9.01
CA VAL A 84 -13.10 -10.50 -7.67
C VAL A 84 -13.94 -9.53 -6.83
N SER A 85 -14.83 -10.08 -6.00
CA SER A 85 -15.66 -9.30 -5.06
C SER A 85 -14.79 -8.62 -3.99
N LEU A 86 -15.10 -7.36 -3.71
CA LEU A 86 -14.46 -6.59 -2.64
C LEU A 86 -14.68 -7.22 -1.27
N GLU A 87 -15.82 -7.89 -1.07
CA GLU A 87 -16.16 -8.57 0.17
C GLU A 87 -15.16 -9.67 0.50
N ASP A 88 -14.77 -10.50 -0.47
CA ASP A 88 -13.78 -11.57 -0.27
C ASP A 88 -12.39 -11.01 0.04
N MET A 89 -12.00 -9.91 -0.62
CA MET A 89 -10.73 -9.25 -0.36
C MET A 89 -10.67 -8.60 1.02
N ALA A 90 -11.81 -8.07 1.49
CA ALA A 90 -11.90 -7.35 2.74
C ALA A 90 -11.77 -8.24 3.98
N GLU A 91 -11.81 -9.57 3.82
CA GLU A 91 -11.54 -10.55 4.90
C GLU A 91 -10.02 -10.78 5.10
N ILE A 92 -9.18 -10.33 4.15
CA ILE A 92 -7.73 -10.57 4.17
C ILE A 92 -6.99 -9.26 4.49
N LYS A 93 -5.99 -9.37 5.36
CA LYS A 93 -5.09 -8.27 5.70
C LYS A 93 -4.44 -7.71 4.44
N THR A 94 -4.46 -6.39 4.32
CA THR A 94 -4.07 -5.74 3.07
C THR A 94 -2.97 -4.71 3.30
N LEU A 95 -1.88 -4.84 2.53
CA LEU A 95 -0.82 -3.86 2.40
C LEU A 95 -0.96 -3.13 1.07
N PHE A 96 -1.22 -1.84 1.15
CA PHE A 96 -1.11 -0.92 0.02
C PHE A 96 0.33 -0.44 -0.11
N LEU A 97 1.01 -0.87 -1.17
CA LEU A 97 2.35 -0.35 -1.47
C LEU A 97 2.30 1.10 -1.93
N ASN A 98 1.19 1.51 -2.52
CA ASN A 98 0.90 2.88 -2.88
C ASN A 98 -0.60 3.14 -2.87
N ILE A 99 -0.96 4.39 -2.61
CA ILE A 99 -2.30 4.92 -2.83
C ILE A 99 -2.12 6.27 -3.53
N ASN A 100 -2.80 6.45 -4.65
CA ASN A 100 -2.68 7.71 -5.39
C ASN A 100 -3.34 8.86 -4.58
N ARG A 101 -3.00 10.10 -4.92
CA ARG A 101 -3.47 11.27 -4.15
C ARG A 101 -5.00 11.39 -4.12
N ASN A 102 -5.69 11.02 -5.20
CA ASN A 102 -7.15 11.11 -5.27
C ASN A 102 -7.78 10.05 -4.36
N SER A 103 -7.32 8.80 -4.43
CA SER A 103 -7.76 7.74 -3.52
C SER A 103 -7.55 8.13 -2.06
N LEU A 104 -6.40 8.73 -1.73
CA LEU A 104 -6.10 9.18 -0.36
C LEU A 104 -7.12 10.21 0.13
N VAL A 105 -7.46 11.20 -0.71
CA VAL A 105 -8.48 12.20 -0.41
C VAL A 105 -9.84 11.55 -0.24
N ASP A 106 -10.21 10.64 -1.14
CA ASP A 106 -11.49 9.96 -1.08
C ASP A 106 -11.62 9.12 0.19
N ILE A 107 -10.60 8.33 0.55
CA ILE A 107 -10.58 7.59 1.82
C ILE A 107 -10.74 8.53 3.02
N ALA A 108 -9.94 9.61 3.08
CA ALA A 108 -10.00 10.55 4.20
C ALA A 108 -11.36 11.27 4.32
N LEU A 109 -12.10 11.38 3.22
CA LEU A 109 -13.44 11.96 3.17
C LEU A 109 -14.55 10.91 3.19
N LEU A 110 -14.23 9.62 3.43
CA LEU A 110 -15.16 8.49 3.41
C LEU A 110 -15.96 8.37 2.10
N ARG A 111 -15.28 8.64 0.98
CA ARG A 111 -15.78 8.49 -0.38
C ARG A 111 -15.18 7.25 -1.02
N GLU A 112 -15.92 6.70 -1.97
CA GLU A 112 -15.58 5.47 -2.69
C GLU A 112 -15.43 5.76 -4.19
N GLY A 113 -14.45 6.60 -4.55
CA GLY A 113 -14.25 7.11 -5.92
C GLY A 113 -13.57 6.12 -6.87
N ASP A 114 -12.68 5.29 -6.35
CA ASP A 114 -11.88 4.32 -7.09
C ASP A 114 -11.81 2.96 -6.36
N PHE A 115 -11.07 2.02 -6.93
CA PHE A 115 -10.95 0.68 -6.35
C PHE A 115 -10.28 0.72 -4.97
N GLU A 116 -9.19 1.47 -4.84
CA GLU A 116 -8.43 1.59 -3.60
C GLU A 116 -9.30 2.13 -2.47
N SER A 117 -10.03 3.23 -2.71
CA SER A 117 -10.93 3.82 -1.71
C SER A 117 -12.10 2.90 -1.35
N LYS A 118 -12.66 2.17 -2.32
CA LYS A 118 -13.67 1.14 -2.07
C LYS A 118 -13.13 -0.01 -1.21
N LEU A 119 -11.96 -0.53 -1.54
CA LEU A 119 -11.35 -1.63 -0.81
C LEU A 119 -11.01 -1.20 0.62
N VAL A 120 -10.44 -0.01 0.81
CA VAL A 120 -10.16 0.53 2.15
C VAL A 120 -11.44 0.71 2.95
N SER A 121 -12.50 1.29 2.37
CA SER A 121 -13.81 1.41 3.03
C SER A 121 -14.33 0.06 3.53
N LYS A 122 -14.26 -0.97 2.69
CA LYS A 122 -14.70 -2.33 3.04
C LYS A 122 -13.84 -2.97 4.13
N LEU A 123 -12.52 -2.84 4.03
CA LEU A 123 -11.58 -3.32 5.06
C LEU A 123 -11.87 -2.66 6.41
N LEU A 124 -12.12 -1.34 6.44
CA LEU A 124 -12.47 -0.60 7.65
C LEU A 124 -13.81 -1.07 8.24
N GLN A 125 -14.84 -1.25 7.40
CA GLN A 125 -16.15 -1.76 7.83
C GLN A 125 -16.06 -3.16 8.48
N LYS A 126 -15.12 -3.98 8.00
CA LYS A 126 -14.86 -5.33 8.52
C LYS A 126 -13.94 -5.35 9.74
N GLY A 127 -13.31 -4.23 10.08
CA GLY A 127 -12.26 -4.18 11.11
C GLY A 127 -10.98 -4.92 10.70
N THR A 128 -10.80 -5.16 9.40
CA THR A 128 -9.64 -5.87 8.86
C THR A 128 -8.44 -4.94 8.83
N LYS A 129 -7.27 -5.48 9.21
CA LYS A 129 -6.06 -4.67 9.39
C LYS A 129 -5.52 -4.15 8.06
N ILE A 130 -5.33 -2.84 7.97
CA ILE A 130 -4.85 -2.12 6.77
C ILE A 130 -3.48 -1.52 7.04
N LEU A 131 -2.54 -1.78 6.13
CA LEU A 131 -1.24 -1.17 6.13
C LEU A 131 -1.07 -0.32 4.87
N LEU A 132 -0.60 0.91 5.02
CA LEU A 132 -0.31 1.80 3.91
C LEU A 132 1.16 2.22 3.95
N TRP A 133 1.91 1.91 2.89
CA TRP A 133 3.19 2.55 2.65
C TRP A 133 2.94 3.96 2.15
N LYS A 134 3.19 4.94 3.02
CA LYS A 134 3.05 6.36 2.76
C LYS A 134 3.82 6.72 1.49
N CYS A 135 3.12 7.42 0.59
CA CYS A 135 3.75 8.01 -0.57
C CYS A 135 4.61 9.18 -0.08
N SER A 136 5.87 9.22 -0.50
CA SER A 136 6.77 10.24 0.01
C SER A 136 6.32 11.64 -0.37
N VAL A 137 6.28 12.46 0.68
CA VAL A 137 6.12 13.91 0.65
C VAL A 137 7.21 14.55 -0.22
N GLU A 138 8.30 13.84 -0.53
CA GLU A 138 9.37 14.26 -1.44
C GLU A 138 8.93 14.54 -2.88
N ARG A 139 7.74 14.07 -3.30
CA ARG A 139 7.14 14.54 -4.56
C ARG A 139 6.70 16.00 -4.52
N PHE A 140 6.82 16.69 -3.38
CA PHE A 140 6.61 18.12 -3.35
C PHE A 140 7.76 18.85 -4.03
N LYS A 141 7.58 19.23 -5.30
CA LYS A 141 8.53 20.05 -6.06
C LYS A 141 8.90 21.29 -5.24
N LYS A 142 10.17 21.73 -5.35
CA LYS A 142 10.59 23.07 -4.85
C LYS A 142 9.60 24.10 -5.42
N GLY A 143 8.83 24.76 -4.56
CA GLY A 143 7.78 25.71 -4.93
C GLY A 143 6.34 25.29 -4.68
N GLU A 144 6.06 24.03 -4.29
CA GLU A 144 4.69 23.64 -3.93
C GLU A 144 4.21 24.32 -2.64
N ASN A 145 3.00 24.89 -2.70
CA ASN A 145 2.40 25.70 -1.65
C ASN A 145 2.36 24.96 -0.30
N SER A 146 2.87 25.61 0.75
CA SER A 146 2.93 25.04 2.11
C SER A 146 1.57 24.63 2.67
N TYR A 147 0.49 25.36 2.32
CA TYR A 147 -0.87 25.00 2.67
C TYR A 147 -1.30 23.68 2.04
N TYR A 148 -0.97 23.47 0.76
CA TYR A 148 -1.28 22.22 0.05
C TYR A 148 -0.56 21.03 0.69
N ARG A 149 0.72 21.21 1.08
CA ARG A 149 1.49 20.17 1.80
C ARG A 149 0.86 19.78 3.13
N LYS A 150 0.51 20.78 3.95
CA LYS A 150 -0.17 20.59 5.22
C LYS A 150 -1.51 19.87 5.04
N LYS A 151 -2.25 20.22 3.99
CA LYS A 151 -3.52 19.57 3.70
C LYS A 151 -3.35 18.09 3.31
N LEU A 152 -2.35 17.76 2.49
CA LEU A 152 -2.08 16.36 2.14
C LEU A 152 -1.67 15.54 3.38
N LEU A 153 -0.82 16.10 4.24
CA LEU A 153 -0.45 15.47 5.51
C LEU A 153 -1.66 15.23 6.42
N SER A 154 -2.58 16.21 6.48
CA SER A 154 -3.82 16.04 7.26
C SER A 154 -4.67 14.86 6.78
N TYR A 155 -4.65 14.51 5.50
CA TYR A 155 -5.37 13.32 5.02
C TYR A 155 -4.74 12.02 5.53
N TYR A 156 -3.41 11.94 5.59
CA TYR A 156 -2.73 10.82 6.22
C TYR A 156 -3.08 10.72 7.71
N ASP A 157 -3.11 11.84 8.43
CA ASP A 157 -3.50 11.85 9.85
C ASP A 157 -4.95 11.37 10.04
N GLU A 158 -5.89 11.82 9.19
CA GLU A 158 -7.29 11.38 9.24
C GLU A 158 -7.45 9.88 8.99
N ILE A 159 -6.85 9.33 7.93
CA ILE A 159 -6.98 7.89 7.68
C ILE A 159 -6.29 7.04 8.75
N SER A 160 -5.23 7.57 9.40
CA SER A 160 -4.60 6.87 10.51
C SER A 160 -5.53 6.75 11.72
N LYS A 161 -6.27 7.82 12.04
CA LYS A 161 -7.31 7.79 13.09
C LYS A 161 -8.44 6.81 12.77
N MET A 162 -8.70 6.53 11.49
CA MET A 162 -9.69 5.54 11.06
C MET A 162 -9.24 4.10 11.27
N GLY A 163 -7.98 3.85 11.62
CA GLY A 163 -7.43 2.51 11.85
C GLY A 163 -6.52 2.00 10.73
N VAL A 164 -6.07 2.87 9.82
CA VAL A 164 -5.03 2.53 8.85
C VAL A 164 -3.66 2.72 9.49
N ASP A 165 -2.87 1.64 9.55
CA ASP A 165 -1.47 1.74 9.96
C ASP A 165 -0.66 2.36 8.82
N ILE A 166 -0.05 3.52 9.05
CA ILE A 166 0.76 4.21 8.04
C ILE A 166 2.24 3.96 8.31
N VAL A 167 2.94 3.55 7.27
CA VAL A 167 4.39 3.36 7.27
C VAL A 167 5.03 4.50 6.50
N ASP A 168 5.79 5.33 7.21
CA ASP A 168 6.66 6.34 6.60
C ASP A 168 8.12 5.84 6.61
N LEU A 169 8.67 5.59 5.42
CA LEU A 169 10.05 5.12 5.25
C LEU A 169 11.00 6.21 4.76
N GLU A 170 10.51 7.41 4.42
CA GLU A 170 11.37 8.49 3.94
C GLU A 170 11.50 9.56 5.02
N VAL A 171 12.60 9.48 5.78
CA VAL A 171 13.05 10.61 6.58
C VAL A 171 13.60 11.65 5.62
N VAL A 172 12.87 12.75 5.51
CA VAL A 172 13.32 14.03 4.94
C VAL A 172 14.81 14.21 5.26
N SER A 173 15.66 14.15 4.23
CA SER A 173 16.97 14.78 4.33
C SER A 173 16.69 16.27 4.50
N GLN A 174 16.68 16.72 5.75
CA GLN A 174 16.72 18.14 6.08
C GLN A 174 18.13 18.61 5.69
N GLU A 175 18.24 19.21 4.51
CA GLU A 175 19.22 20.28 4.27
C GLU A 175 18.71 21.57 4.92
#